data_AF-A0AAN5C3F6-F1
#
_entry.id   AF-A0AAN5C3F6-F1
#
_cell.length_a   1.000
_cell.length_b   1.000
_cell.length_c   1.000
_cell.angle_alpha   90.00
_cell.angle_beta   90.00
_cell.angle_gamma   90.00
#
_symmetry.space_group_name_H-M   'P 1'
#
loop_
_entity.id
_entity.type
_entity.pdbx_description
1 polymer ?
#
loop_
_entity_poly.entity_id
_entity_poly.type
_entity_poly.pdbx_seq_one_letter_code
_entity_poly.pdbx_strand_id
1 'polypeptide(L)'
;MAHSSLKDKIKSMDLPGSLLLICGTVALLLALQWGGSEYAWDDWRIRGLFMLSGIMLAAFAGVQVWAGDKATIPLPALLSTLHPSSNLISSLIFQVLLSLGIGLGSQNSTLVPQVAVQKEDVVIAISSLTFVQALSSSVSLVIGQSVFHNRLVENLRVSAPSIDPSMVEKGVTMLRDTIPPEMLADVLGAFSRAITDTFHVAVVMCAFSLVGSASLRWKSIREKTVEE
;
A
#
# COMPACT_ATOMS: atom_id res chain seq x y z
N MET A 1 19.16 -23.27 -14.66
CA MET A 1 17.97 -22.90 -13.88
C MET A 1 17.88 -23.80 -12.66
N ALA A 2 18.45 -23.40 -11.52
CA ALA A 2 18.27 -24.16 -10.28
C ALA A 2 16.93 -23.75 -9.66
N HIS A 3 15.94 -24.65 -9.68
CA HIS A 3 14.72 -24.47 -8.90
C HIS A 3 15.12 -24.41 -7.42
N SER A 4 15.16 -23.21 -6.82
CA SER A 4 15.27 -23.07 -5.37
C SER A 4 14.12 -23.85 -4.75
N SER A 5 14.43 -24.91 -4.01
CA SER A 5 13.42 -25.75 -3.34
C SER A 5 12.55 -24.88 -2.43
N LEU A 6 11.24 -25.15 -2.36
CA LEU A 6 10.29 -24.40 -1.51
C LEU A 6 10.79 -24.30 -0.06
N LYS A 7 11.54 -25.29 0.42
CA LYS A 7 12.19 -25.28 1.75
C LYS A 7 13.26 -24.19 1.88
N ASP A 8 14.05 -23.93 0.85
CA ASP A 8 15.08 -22.89 0.86
C ASP A 8 14.48 -21.48 0.72
N LYS A 9 13.34 -21.38 0.01
CA LYS A 9 12.56 -20.14 -0.10
C LYS A 9 11.83 -19.81 1.21
N ILE A 10 11.28 -20.81 1.90
CA ILE A 10 10.66 -20.64 3.23
C ILE A 10 11.72 -20.31 4.30
N LYS A 11 12.93 -20.88 4.19
CA LYS A 11 14.04 -20.61 5.11
C LYS A 11 14.73 -19.25 4.90
N SER A 12 14.47 -18.60 3.76
CA SER A 12 14.96 -17.23 3.46
C SER A 12 13.93 -16.14 3.75
N MET A 13 12.66 -16.50 3.98
CA MET A 13 11.64 -15.56 4.44
C MET A 13 11.74 -15.40 5.96
N ASP A 14 11.74 -14.15 6.44
CA ASP A 14 11.60 -13.82 7.85
C ASP A 14 10.14 -14.03 8.31
N LEU A 15 9.76 -15.31 8.33
CA LEU A 15 8.45 -15.81 8.77
C LEU A 15 8.15 -15.44 10.24
N PRO A 16 9.11 -15.55 11.19
CA PRO A 16 8.86 -15.18 12.59
C PRO A 16 8.55 -13.70 12.74
N GLY A 17 9.32 -12.82 12.09
CA GLY A 17 9.04 -11.39 12.09
C GLY A 17 7.70 -11.07 11.42
N SER A 18 7.42 -11.68 10.27
CA SER A 18 6.15 -11.47 9.55
C SER A 18 4.93 -11.88 10.38
N LEU A 19 5.00 -13.00 11.11
CA LEU A 19 3.91 -13.46 11.98
C LEU A 19 3.71 -12.53 13.18
N LEU A 20 4.78 -12.09 13.83
CA LEU A 20 4.73 -11.12 14.93
C LEU A 20 4.10 -9.80 14.46
N LEU A 21 4.48 -9.33 13.27
CA LEU A 21 3.93 -8.11 12.68
C LEU A 21 2.45 -8.24 12.36
N ILE A 22 2.01 -9.35 11.77
CA ILE A 22 0.60 -9.60 11.46
C ILE A 22 -0.21 -9.63 12.75
N CYS A 23 0.21 -10.40 13.76
CA CYS A 23 -0.50 -10.52 15.04
C CYS A 23 -0.55 -9.17 15.79
N GLY A 24 0.57 -8.43 15.83
CA GLY A 24 0.64 -7.12 16.48
C GLY A 24 -0.22 -6.07 15.78
N THR A 25 -0.26 -6.08 14.45
CA THR A 25 -1.08 -5.17 13.65
C THR A 25 -2.57 -5.49 13.79
N VAL A 26 -2.97 -6.76 13.73
CA VAL A 26 -4.37 -7.16 13.93
C VAL A 26 -4.86 -6.77 15.33
N ALA A 27 -4.04 -7.00 16.37
CA ALA A 27 -4.36 -6.57 17.73
C ALA A 27 -4.52 -5.04 17.84
N LEU A 28 -3.65 -4.27 17.16
CA LEU A 28 -3.75 -2.81 17.11
C LEU A 28 -5.04 -2.35 16.43
N LEU A 29 -5.36 -2.93 15.27
CA LEU A 29 -6.53 -2.56 14.48
C LEU A 29 -7.83 -2.90 15.22
N LEU A 30 -7.90 -4.04 15.90
CA LEU A 30 -9.05 -4.39 16.74
C LEU A 30 -9.23 -3.41 17.89
N ALA A 31 -8.14 -3.01 18.57
CA ALA A 31 -8.20 -2.02 19.64
C ALA A 31 -8.73 -0.67 19.14
N LEU A 32 -8.29 -0.23 17.96
CA LEU A 32 -8.73 1.02 17.33
C LEU A 32 -10.16 0.94 16.79
N GLN A 33 -10.56 -0.21 16.24
CA GLN A 33 -11.86 -0.38 15.63
C GLN A 33 -12.99 -0.50 16.66
N TRP A 34 -12.71 -1.15 17.80
CA TRP A 34 -13.68 -1.32 18.88
C TRP A 34 -13.57 -0.25 19.98
N GLY A 35 -12.43 0.45 20.06
CA GLY A 35 -12.22 1.57 20.97
C GLY A 35 -13.14 2.73 20.63
N GLY A 36 -14.05 3.06 21.55
CA GLY A 36 -15.01 4.16 21.41
C GLY A 36 -16.27 3.84 20.61
N SER A 37 -16.36 2.68 19.96
CA SER A 37 -17.55 2.23 19.22
C SER A 37 -18.33 1.16 20.00
N GLU A 38 -17.67 0.04 20.33
CA GLU A 38 -18.25 -1.09 21.05
C GLU A 38 -17.86 -1.08 22.54
N TYR A 39 -16.61 -0.69 22.84
CA TYR A 39 -16.07 -0.64 24.20
C TYR A 39 -15.51 0.74 24.52
N ALA A 40 -15.65 1.18 25.78
CA ALA A 40 -15.02 2.41 26.24
C ALA A 40 -13.49 2.30 26.15
N TRP A 41 -12.81 3.42 25.87
CA TRP A 41 -11.35 3.45 25.77
C TRP A 41 -10.62 3.00 27.05
N ASP A 42 -11.27 3.13 28.21
CA ASP A 42 -10.73 2.69 29.50
C ASP A 42 -11.06 1.22 29.85
N ASP A 43 -11.77 0.51 28.97
CA ASP A 43 -12.02 -0.91 29.14
C ASP A 43 -10.69 -1.70 29.15
N TRP A 44 -10.61 -2.68 30.04
CA TRP A 44 -9.42 -3.52 30.19
C TRP A 44 -9.10 -4.31 28.91
N ARG A 45 -10.11 -4.63 28.07
CA ARG A 45 -9.93 -5.31 26.79
C ARG A 45 -9.17 -4.44 25.80
N ILE A 46 -9.55 -3.17 25.68
CA ILE A 46 -8.91 -2.21 24.77
C ILE A 46 -7.49 -1.90 25.24
N ARG A 47 -7.31 -1.63 26.54
CA ARG A 47 -5.96 -1.44 27.13
C ARG A 47 -5.08 -2.68 26.98
N GLY A 48 -5.64 -3.87 27.16
CA GLY A 48 -4.95 -5.15 26.97
C GLY A 48 -4.51 -5.39 25.53
N LEU A 49 -5.36 -5.07 24.55
CA LEU A 49 -5.02 -5.16 23.12
C LEU A 49 -3.91 -4.18 22.74
N PHE A 50 -3.92 -2.95 23.27
CA PHE A 50 -2.83 -1.99 23.06
C PHE A 50 -1.50 -2.48 23.66
N MET A 51 -1.52 -3.02 24.88
CA MET A 51 -0.31 -3.59 25.47
C MET A 51 0.20 -4.79 24.69
N LEU A 52 -0.67 -5.72 24.31
CA LEU A 52 -0.30 -6.89 23.50
C LEU A 52 0.30 -6.45 22.16
N SER A 53 -0.33 -5.50 21.48
CA SER A 53 0.19 -4.95 20.23
C SER A 53 1.56 -4.30 20.42
N GLY A 54 1.73 -3.47 21.45
CA GLY A 54 3.01 -2.85 21.79
C GLY A 54 4.12 -3.88 22.08
N ILE A 55 3.80 -4.94 22.82
CA ILE A 55 4.74 -6.04 23.11
C ILE A 55 5.11 -6.79 21.82
N MET A 56 4.14 -7.11 20.97
CA MET A 56 4.37 -7.79 19.70
C MET A 56 5.19 -6.94 18.72
N LEU A 57 4.95 -5.63 18.68
CA LEU A 57 5.73 -4.69 17.86
C LEU A 57 7.15 -4.50 18.40
N ALA A 58 7.32 -4.42 19.72
CA ALA A 58 8.65 -4.35 20.34
C ALA A 58 9.44 -5.66 20.12
N ALA A 59 8.78 -6.81 20.24
CA ALA A 59 9.37 -8.11 19.91
C ALA A 59 9.73 -8.20 18.42
N PHE A 60 8.87 -7.71 17.53
CA PHE A 60 9.16 -7.61 16.10
C PHE A 60 10.38 -6.73 15.85
N ALA A 61 10.46 -5.53 16.43
CA ALA A 61 11.61 -4.65 16.30
C ALA A 61 12.91 -5.32 16.81
N GLY A 62 12.84 -6.04 17.93
CA GLY A 62 13.95 -6.83 18.44
C GLY A 62 14.40 -7.94 17.48
N VAL A 63 13.44 -8.66 16.89
CA VAL A 63 13.71 -9.69 15.86
C VAL A 63 14.31 -9.07 14.59
N GLN A 64 13.81 -7.92 14.13
CA GLN A 64 14.35 -7.22 12.96
C GLN A 64 15.80 -6.75 13.19
N VAL A 65 16.09 -6.21 14.38
CA VAL A 65 17.45 -5.77 14.76
C VAL A 65 18.41 -6.96 14.86
N TRP A 66 17.93 -8.10 15.36
CA TRP A 66 18.74 -9.31 15.50
C TRP A 66 18.93 -10.08 14.17
N ALA A 67 17.97 -9.98 13.24
CA ALA A 67 17.98 -10.71 11.98
C ALA A 67 18.91 -10.11 10.89
N GLY A 68 19.41 -8.88 11.06
CA GLY A 68 20.42 -8.28 10.18
C GLY A 68 20.02 -8.27 8.69
N ASP A 69 20.81 -8.91 7.83
CA ASP A 69 20.61 -8.98 6.36
C ASP A 69 19.43 -9.86 5.91
N LYS A 70 18.81 -10.63 6.81
CA LYS A 70 17.62 -11.44 6.52
C LYS A 70 16.32 -10.79 7.00
N ALA A 71 16.39 -9.59 7.55
CA ALA A 71 15.23 -8.85 8.02
C ALA A 71 14.26 -8.54 6.87
N THR A 72 12.95 -8.64 7.14
CA THR A 72 11.88 -8.21 6.22
C THR A 72 12.08 -6.76 5.76
N ILE A 73 12.69 -5.93 6.61
CA ILE A 73 13.15 -4.59 6.28
C ILE A 73 14.67 -4.58 6.53
N PRO A 74 15.54 -4.62 5.50
CA PRO A 74 16.98 -4.64 5.69
C PRO A 74 17.47 -3.26 6.14
N LEU A 75 17.24 -2.93 7.41
CA LEU A 75 17.71 -1.71 8.07
C LEU A 75 19.23 -1.52 7.90
N PRO A 76 20.09 -2.54 8.01
CA PRO A 76 21.53 -2.37 7.83
C PRO A 76 21.92 -2.00 6.38
N ALA A 77 21.24 -2.54 5.37
CA ALA A 77 21.43 -2.16 3.97
C ALA A 77 20.87 -0.76 3.68
N LEU A 78 19.76 -0.40 4.32
CA LEU A 78 19.16 0.93 4.25
C LEU A 78 20.08 1.99 4.90
N LEU A 79 20.73 1.65 6.02
CA LEU A 79 21.62 2.52 6.77
C LEU A 79 23.04 2.57 6.17
N SER A 80 23.55 1.49 5.56
CA SER A 80 24.84 1.51 4.86
C SER A 80 24.80 2.29 3.54
N THR A 81 23.60 2.51 2.99
CA THR A 81 23.34 3.36 1.80
C THR A 81 22.93 4.79 2.18
N LEU A 82 23.12 5.21 3.45
CA LEU A 82 22.97 6.61 3.88
C LEU A 82 24.05 7.50 3.25
N HIS A 83 23.97 7.68 1.95
CA HIS A 83 24.52 8.85 1.29
C HIS A 83 23.55 10.02 1.55
N PRO A 84 24.01 11.18 2.08
CA PRO A 84 23.17 12.33 2.41
C PRO A 84 22.41 12.99 1.24
N SER A 85 22.41 12.40 0.04
CA SER A 85 21.79 12.95 -1.17
C SER A 85 20.63 12.12 -1.74
N SER A 86 20.21 11.03 -1.08
CA SER A 86 19.11 10.20 -1.58
C SER A 86 17.86 10.33 -0.72
N ASN A 87 16.78 10.79 -1.35
CA ASN A 87 15.44 11.04 -0.81
C ASN A 87 14.69 9.78 -0.32
N LEU A 88 15.37 8.71 0.09
CA LEU A 88 14.76 7.45 0.51
C LEU A 88 13.94 7.59 1.79
N ILE A 89 14.44 8.30 2.79
CA ILE A 89 13.69 8.58 4.03
C ILE A 89 12.44 9.41 3.72
N SER A 90 12.56 10.38 2.83
CA SER A 90 11.41 11.19 2.39
C SER A 90 10.37 10.33 1.67
N SER A 91 10.78 9.46 0.74
CA SER A 91 9.89 8.52 0.05
C SER A 91 9.21 7.52 1.00
N LEU A 92 9.93 7.01 2.00
CA LEU A 92 9.37 6.12 3.02
C LEU A 92 8.30 6.85 3.85
N ILE A 93 8.58 8.08 4.28
CA ILE A 93 7.61 8.92 4.99
C ILE A 93 6.38 9.15 4.10
N PHE A 94 6.57 9.45 2.81
CA PHE A 94 5.45 9.62 1.87
C PHE A 94 4.61 8.35 1.71
N GLN A 95 5.22 7.16 1.64
CA GLN A 95 4.48 5.89 1.53
C GLN A 95 3.68 5.56 2.79
N VAL A 96 4.25 5.82 3.97
CA VAL A 96 3.55 5.66 5.26
C VAL A 96 2.38 6.63 5.35
N LEU A 97 2.60 7.90 5.03
CA LEU A 97 1.56 8.93 5.06
C LEU A 97 0.42 8.61 4.08
N LEU A 98 0.76 8.19 2.86
CA LEU A 98 -0.21 7.79 1.84
C LEU A 98 -1.03 6.57 2.29
N SER A 99 -0.37 5.55 2.85
CA SER A 99 -1.05 4.34 3.35
C SER A 99 -1.95 4.64 4.56
N LEU A 100 -1.50 5.51 5.47
CA LEU A 100 -2.30 5.95 6.61
C LEU A 100 -3.55 6.71 6.15
N GLY A 101 -3.39 7.62 5.17
CA GLY A 101 -4.52 8.35 4.58
C GLY A 101 -5.56 7.43 3.93
N ILE A 102 -5.10 6.46 3.11
CA ILE A 102 -5.97 5.46 2.49
C ILE A 102 -6.65 4.61 3.57
N GLY A 103 -5.93 4.19 4.63
CA GLY A 103 -6.47 3.38 5.71
C GLY A 103 -7.58 4.09 6.50
N LEU A 104 -7.33 5.33 6.93
CA LEU A 104 -8.31 6.14 7.66
C LEU A 104 -9.54 6.47 6.81
N GLY A 105 -9.36 6.81 5.53
CA GLY A 105 -10.46 7.09 4.62
C GLY A 105 -11.31 5.85 4.31
N SER A 106 -10.66 4.71 4.06
CA SER A 106 -11.33 3.48 3.66
C SER A 106 -12.20 2.90 4.77
N GLN A 107 -11.74 2.94 6.04
CA GLN A 107 -12.56 2.44 7.15
C GLN A 107 -13.79 3.32 7.41
N ASN A 108 -13.63 4.65 7.36
CA ASN A 108 -14.74 5.58 7.54
C ASN A 108 -15.80 5.41 6.44
N SER A 109 -15.39 5.16 5.20
CA SER A 109 -16.32 4.91 4.09
C SER A 109 -17.20 3.66 4.32
N THR A 110 -16.68 2.63 4.99
CA THR A 110 -17.42 1.40 5.29
C THR A 110 -18.38 1.55 6.46
N LEU A 111 -18.11 2.47 7.39
CA LEU A 111 -19.02 2.79 8.50
C LEU A 111 -20.31 3.48 7.99
N VAL A 112 -20.22 4.29 6.94
CA VAL A 112 -21.34 5.12 6.45
C VAL A 112 -22.59 4.29 6.12
N PRO A 113 -22.53 3.19 5.33
CA PRO A 113 -23.69 2.32 5.12
C PRO A 113 -24.31 1.79 6.41
N GLN A 114 -23.48 1.45 7.40
CA GLN A 114 -23.97 0.87 8.67
C GLN A 114 -24.81 1.86 9.49
N VAL A 115 -24.55 3.16 9.33
CA VAL A 115 -25.28 4.23 10.06
C VAL A 115 -26.34 4.94 9.20
N ALA A 116 -26.25 4.84 7.87
CA ALA A 116 -27.12 5.57 6.95
C ALA A 116 -28.38 4.81 6.55
N VAL A 117 -28.36 3.48 6.56
CA VAL A 117 -29.51 2.62 6.18
C VAL A 117 -30.07 1.83 7.38
N GLN A 118 -31.26 1.25 7.22
CA GLN A 118 -31.87 0.38 8.23
C GLN A 118 -31.09 -0.94 8.33
N LYS A 119 -31.17 -1.63 9.48
CA LYS A 119 -30.34 -2.81 9.79
C LYS A 119 -30.51 -3.93 8.76
N GLU A 120 -31.70 -4.01 8.17
CA GLU A 120 -32.12 -4.98 7.16
C GLU A 120 -31.40 -4.73 5.82
N ASP A 121 -31.11 -3.47 5.49
CA ASP A 121 -30.51 -3.05 4.21
C ASP A 121 -28.98 -2.92 4.28
N VAL A 122 -28.37 -3.02 5.47
CA VAL A 122 -26.93 -2.82 5.68
C VAL A 122 -26.09 -3.71 4.76
N VAL A 123 -26.48 -4.98 4.61
CA VAL A 123 -25.75 -5.95 3.76
C VAL A 123 -25.81 -5.53 2.29
N ILE A 124 -26.96 -5.05 1.81
CA ILE A 124 -27.14 -4.59 0.42
C ILE A 124 -26.28 -3.36 0.16
N ALA A 125 -26.27 -2.42 1.11
CA ALA A 125 -25.50 -1.18 1.01
C ALA A 125 -23.97 -1.45 1.04
N ILE A 126 -23.48 -2.30 1.93
CA ILE A 126 -22.05 -2.71 1.99
C ILE A 126 -21.64 -3.46 0.71
N SER A 127 -22.51 -4.35 0.22
CA SER A 127 -22.23 -5.12 -1.01
C SER A 127 -22.12 -4.20 -2.23
N SER A 128 -23.01 -3.22 -2.34
CA SER A 128 -22.97 -2.21 -3.40
C SER A 128 -21.69 -1.37 -3.33
N LEU A 129 -21.29 -0.95 -2.13
CA LEU A 129 -20.05 -0.19 -1.92
C LEU A 129 -18.81 -1.01 -2.28
N THR A 130 -18.76 -2.26 -1.86
CA THR A 130 -17.67 -3.20 -2.18
C THR A 130 -17.58 -3.47 -3.67
N PHE A 131 -18.71 -3.60 -4.37
CA PHE A 131 -18.77 -3.77 -5.81
C PHE A 131 -18.16 -2.56 -6.54
N VAL A 132 -18.57 -1.33 -6.17
CA VAL A 132 -18.04 -0.10 -6.77
C VAL A 132 -16.54 0.04 -6.52
N GLN A 133 -16.07 -0.32 -5.32
CA GLN A 133 -14.64 -0.32 -4.98
C GLN A 133 -13.85 -1.32 -5.82
N ALA A 134 -14.35 -2.55 -6.01
CA ALA A 134 -13.70 -3.56 -6.83
C ALA A 134 -13.64 -3.12 -8.31
N LEU A 135 -14.74 -2.56 -8.83
CA LEU A 135 -14.80 -2.03 -10.19
C LEU A 135 -13.78 -0.90 -10.37
N SER A 136 -13.76 0.06 -9.45
CA SER A 136 -12.83 1.21 -9.49
C SER A 136 -11.37 0.75 -9.47
N SER A 137 -11.05 -0.26 -8.67
CA SER A 137 -9.70 -0.82 -8.58
C SER A 137 -9.29 -1.52 -9.88
N SER A 138 -10.19 -2.28 -10.49
CA SER A 138 -9.95 -2.95 -11.76
C SER A 138 -9.70 -1.95 -12.89
N VAL A 139 -10.58 -0.94 -13.04
CA VAL A 139 -10.46 0.09 -14.07
C VAL A 139 -9.18 0.90 -13.91
N SER A 140 -8.87 1.34 -12.69
CA SER A 140 -7.66 2.11 -12.40
C SER A 140 -6.38 1.33 -12.73
N LEU A 141 -6.34 0.03 -12.40
CA LEU A 141 -5.20 -0.82 -12.71
C LEU A 141 -4.97 -0.94 -14.21
N VAL A 142 -6.04 -1.16 -15.00
CA VAL A 142 -5.94 -1.23 -16.46
C VAL A 142 -5.46 0.09 -17.07
N ILE A 143 -5.97 1.22 -16.58
CA ILE A 143 -5.51 2.55 -17.02
C ILE A 143 -4.03 2.75 -16.71
N GLY A 144 -3.61 2.50 -15.46
CA GLY A 144 -2.23 2.65 -15.04
C GLY A 144 -1.26 1.78 -15.85
N GLN A 145 -1.62 0.51 -16.06
CA GLN A 145 -0.82 -0.39 -16.89
C GLN A 145 -0.79 0.04 -18.36
N SER A 146 -1.91 0.48 -18.92
CA SER A 146 -1.98 0.94 -20.32
C SER A 146 -1.15 2.20 -20.53
N VAL A 147 -1.27 3.20 -19.66
CA VAL A 147 -0.47 4.43 -19.73
C VAL A 147 1.02 4.10 -19.59
N PHE A 148 1.39 3.29 -18.60
CA PHE A 148 2.78 2.89 -18.41
C PHE A 148 3.35 2.17 -19.63
N HIS A 149 2.64 1.17 -20.16
CA HIS A 149 3.06 0.40 -21.33
C HIS A 149 3.23 1.31 -22.55
N ASN A 150 2.23 2.14 -22.87
CA ASN A 150 2.27 3.04 -24.02
C ASN A 150 3.41 4.07 -23.89
N ARG A 151 3.56 4.68 -22.72
CA ARG A 151 4.63 5.66 -22.45
C ARG A 151 6.01 5.02 -22.45
N LEU A 152 6.14 3.80 -21.95
CA LEU A 152 7.40 3.06 -21.98
C LEU A 152 7.83 2.77 -23.42
N VAL A 153 6.93 2.24 -24.25
CA VAL A 153 7.20 1.97 -25.67
C VAL A 153 7.55 3.26 -26.42
N GLU A 154 6.82 4.35 -26.18
CA GLU A 154 7.09 5.67 -26.78
C GLU A 154 8.47 6.20 -26.37
N ASN A 155 8.79 6.20 -25.07
CA ASN A 155 10.06 6.70 -24.55
C ASN A 155 11.27 5.86 -25.00
N LEU A 156 11.09 4.54 -25.16
CA LEU A 156 12.12 3.64 -25.68
C LEU A 156 12.39 3.88 -27.16
N ARG A 157 11.35 4.11 -27.97
CA ARG A 157 11.54 4.45 -29.40
C ARG A 157 12.35 5.73 -29.59
N VAL A 158 12.22 6.69 -28.68
CA VAL A 158 12.95 7.96 -28.72
C VAL A 158 14.38 7.81 -28.18
N SER A 159 14.56 7.10 -27.06
CA SER A 159 15.84 7.07 -26.33
C SER A 159 16.74 5.89 -26.73
N ALA A 160 16.17 4.77 -27.17
CA ALA A 160 16.89 3.55 -27.50
C ALA A 160 16.19 2.75 -28.62
N PRO A 161 16.19 3.26 -29.87
CA PRO A 161 15.47 2.65 -31.01
C PRO A 161 15.98 1.24 -31.38
N SER A 162 17.17 0.86 -30.93
CA SER A 162 17.81 -0.44 -31.17
C SER A 162 17.25 -1.57 -30.30
N ILE A 163 16.41 -1.26 -29.29
CA ILE A 163 15.87 -2.25 -28.36
C ILE A 163 14.44 -2.60 -28.74
N ASP A 164 14.19 -3.90 -28.91
CA ASP A 164 12.85 -4.42 -29.10
C ASP A 164 12.01 -4.20 -27.82
N PRO A 165 10.85 -3.53 -27.92
CA PRO A 165 9.98 -3.28 -26.76
C PRO A 165 9.55 -4.54 -26.00
N SER A 166 9.48 -5.69 -26.68
CA SER A 166 9.11 -6.99 -26.08
C SER A 166 10.15 -7.52 -25.09
N MET A 167 11.42 -7.13 -25.23
CA MET A 167 12.47 -7.52 -24.29
C MET A 167 12.31 -6.86 -22.92
N VAL A 168 11.65 -5.70 -22.91
CA VAL A 168 11.49 -4.85 -21.74
C VAL A 168 10.33 -5.31 -20.85
N GLU A 169 9.37 -6.03 -21.43
CA GLU A 169 8.25 -6.67 -20.74
C GLU A 169 8.70 -7.75 -19.73
N LYS A 170 9.90 -8.33 -19.95
CA LYS A 170 10.52 -9.32 -19.06
C LYS A 170 11.13 -8.74 -17.78
N GLY A 171 11.15 -7.41 -17.65
CA GLY A 171 11.57 -6.70 -16.44
C GLY A 171 13.00 -6.15 -16.47
N VAL A 172 13.16 -5.00 -15.79
CA VAL A 172 14.41 -4.19 -15.76
C VAL A 172 15.61 -4.97 -15.23
N THR A 173 15.38 -5.88 -14.27
CA THR A 173 16.45 -6.65 -13.65
C THR A 173 17.15 -7.57 -14.64
N MET A 174 16.41 -8.14 -15.59
CA MET A 174 16.96 -8.99 -16.65
C MET A 174 17.66 -8.18 -17.74
N LEU A 175 17.26 -6.91 -17.92
CA LEU A 175 17.88 -6.02 -18.91
C LEU A 175 19.31 -5.63 -18.51
N ARG A 176 19.60 -5.53 -17.21
CA ARG A 176 20.94 -5.21 -16.70
C ARG A 176 22.01 -6.22 -17.10
N ASP A 177 21.63 -7.50 -17.21
CA ASP A 177 22.57 -8.57 -17.55
C ASP A 177 22.65 -8.82 -19.07
N THR A 178 21.72 -8.27 -19.85
CA THR A 178 21.56 -8.58 -21.28
C THR A 178 22.02 -7.43 -22.19
N ILE A 179 22.14 -6.22 -21.66
CA ILE A 179 22.37 -5.01 -22.46
C ILE A 179 23.71 -4.35 -22.07
N PRO A 180 24.51 -3.87 -23.05
CA PRO A 180 25.73 -3.14 -22.76
C PRO A 180 25.47 -1.88 -21.91
N PRO A 181 26.40 -1.53 -21.00
CA PRO A 181 26.18 -0.51 -19.96
C PRO A 181 25.93 0.90 -20.52
N GLU A 182 26.31 1.17 -21.76
CA GLU A 182 26.06 2.43 -22.46
C GLU A 182 24.57 2.67 -22.77
N MET A 183 23.82 1.64 -23.17
CA MET A 183 22.38 1.76 -23.45
C MET A 183 21.51 1.63 -22.21
N LEU A 184 22.08 1.13 -21.10
CA LEU A 184 21.37 0.92 -19.84
C LEU A 184 20.87 2.25 -19.25
N ALA A 185 21.66 3.32 -19.39
CA ALA A 185 21.28 4.65 -18.92
C ALA A 185 20.02 5.18 -19.62
N ASP A 186 19.94 5.02 -20.94
CA ASP A 186 18.82 5.48 -21.76
C ASP A 186 17.54 4.68 -21.51
N VAL A 187 17.67 3.35 -21.34
CA VAL A 187 16.56 2.48 -20.96
C VAL A 187 16.01 2.87 -19.58
N LEU A 188 16.89 3.03 -18.58
CA LEU A 188 16.47 3.44 -17.24
C LEU A 188 15.82 4.84 -17.25
N GLY A 189 16.31 5.76 -18.08
CA GLY A 189 15.71 7.08 -18.28
C GLY A 189 14.33 7.01 -18.94
N ALA A 190 14.12 6.11 -19.90
CA ALA A 190 12.81 5.86 -20.51
C ALA A 190 11.81 5.27 -19.51
N PHE A 191 12.26 4.33 -18.67
CA PHE A 191 11.47 3.78 -17.57
C PHE A 191 11.06 4.82 -16.55
N SER A 192 12.03 5.62 -16.07
CA SER A 192 11.76 6.66 -15.09
C SER A 192 10.70 7.64 -15.60
N ARG A 193 10.79 8.08 -16.86
CA ARG A 193 9.79 8.96 -17.48
C ARG A 193 8.41 8.31 -17.58
N ALA A 194 8.33 7.06 -18.03
CA ALA A 194 7.07 6.32 -18.10
C ALA A 194 6.42 6.15 -16.71
N ILE A 195 7.22 5.88 -15.68
CA ILE A 195 6.75 5.80 -14.28
C ILE A 195 6.23 7.17 -13.84
N THR A 196 6.97 8.26 -14.06
CA THR A 196 6.57 9.62 -13.69
C THR A 196 5.27 10.04 -14.38
N ASP A 197 5.10 9.76 -15.67
CA ASP A 197 3.87 10.05 -16.42
C ASP A 197 2.67 9.27 -15.86
N THR A 198 2.89 8.01 -15.49
CA THR A 198 1.87 7.17 -14.87
C THR A 198 1.44 7.73 -13.50
N PHE A 199 2.38 8.21 -12.69
CA PHE A 199 2.06 8.85 -11.41
C PHE A 199 1.27 10.15 -11.59
N HIS A 200 1.50 10.94 -12.65
CA HIS A 200 0.70 12.13 -12.93
C HIS A 200 -0.77 11.78 -13.19
N VAL A 201 -1.03 10.71 -13.94
CA VAL A 201 -2.40 10.21 -14.15
C VAL A 201 -3.06 9.82 -12.82
N ALA A 202 -2.33 9.13 -11.94
CA ALA A 202 -2.82 8.78 -10.61
C ALA A 202 -3.19 10.02 -9.77
N VAL A 203 -2.36 11.07 -9.81
CA VAL A 203 -2.65 12.34 -9.10
C VAL A 203 -3.91 13.00 -9.64
N VAL A 204 -4.10 13.03 -10.96
CA VAL A 204 -5.34 13.56 -11.57
C VAL A 204 -6.56 12.77 -11.12
N MET A 205 -6.48 11.44 -11.09
CA MET A 205 -7.57 10.58 -10.60
C MET A 205 -7.87 10.81 -9.10
N CYS A 206 -6.85 11.04 -8.28
CA CYS A 206 -7.02 11.44 -6.88
C CYS A 206 -7.70 12.81 -6.74
N ALA A 207 -7.39 13.78 -7.60
CA ALA A 207 -8.06 15.08 -7.56
C ALA A 207 -9.55 14.96 -7.92
N PHE A 208 -9.90 14.10 -8.89
CA PHE A 208 -11.29 13.84 -9.24
C PHE A 208 -12.08 13.19 -8.08
N SER A 209 -11.47 12.33 -7.27
CA SER A 209 -12.17 11.70 -6.14
C SER A 209 -12.55 12.70 -5.04
N LEU A 210 -11.77 13.78 -4.87
CA LEU A 210 -12.09 14.87 -3.93
C LEU A 210 -13.39 15.60 -4.30
N VAL A 211 -13.69 15.74 -5.59
CA VAL A 211 -14.95 16.33 -6.08
C VAL A 211 -16.14 15.43 -5.71
N GLY A 212 -15.96 14.12 -5.79
CA GLY A 212 -16.97 13.15 -5.33
C GLY A 212 -17.28 13.31 -3.84
N SER A 213 -16.25 13.49 -3.01
CA SER A 213 -16.41 13.74 -1.57
C SER A 213 -17.17 15.05 -1.29
N ALA A 214 -16.85 16.13 -2.02
CA ALA A 214 -17.50 17.43 -1.86
C ALA A 214 -19.01 17.42 -2.22
N SER A 215 -19.45 16.44 -3.02
CA SER A 215 -20.85 16.31 -3.45
C SER A 215 -21.74 15.59 -2.41
N LEU A 216 -21.15 14.98 -1.39
CA LEU A 216 -21.87 14.24 -0.36
C LEU A 216 -22.51 15.19 0.66
N ARG A 217 -23.80 14.97 0.97
CA ARG A 217 -24.50 15.74 2.01
C ARG A 217 -23.97 15.33 3.39
N TRP A 218 -23.53 16.32 4.16
CA TRP A 218 -23.17 16.11 5.55
C TRP A 218 -24.41 15.70 6.35
N LYS A 219 -24.38 14.49 6.95
CA LYS A 219 -25.43 14.02 7.87
C LYS A 219 -24.80 13.68 9.20
N SER A 220 -25.18 14.42 10.24
CA SER A 220 -24.65 14.26 11.60
C SER A 220 -25.17 12.97 12.23
N ILE A 221 -24.26 12.22 12.86
CA ILE A 221 -24.57 10.98 13.59
C ILE A 221 -25.16 11.28 14.98
N ARG A 222 -25.07 12.53 15.47
CA ARG A 222 -25.41 12.90 16.86
C ARG A 222 -26.88 13.21 17.16
N GLU A 223 -27.81 13.06 16.21
CA GLU A 223 -29.20 13.48 16.42
C GLU A 223 -30.19 12.32 16.26
N LYS A 224 -30.24 11.49 17.30
CA LYS A 224 -31.47 10.87 17.80
C LYS A 224 -31.40 10.80 19.32
N THR A 225 -31.57 11.95 19.97
CA THR A 225 -32.01 11.99 21.36
C THR A 225 -33.48 12.38 21.34
N VAL A 226 -34.31 11.44 21.79
CA VAL A 226 -35.71 11.59 22.23
C VAL A 226 -36.72 11.96 21.14
N GLU A 227 -37.57 11.00 20.78
CA GLU A 227 -39.02 11.23 20.75
C GLU A 227 -39.71 9.91 21.11
N GLU A 228 -40.68 10.06 22.02
CA GLU A 228 -41.43 9.05 22.77
C GLU A 228 -42.36 8.17 21.90
#